data_AF-A0A944HBA3-F1
#
_entry.id   AF-A0A944HBA3-F1
#
_cell.length_a   1.000
_cell.length_b   1.000
_cell.length_c   1.000
_cell.angle_alpha   90.00
_cell.angle_beta   90.00
_cell.angle_gamma   90.00
#
_symmetry.space_group_name_H-M   'P 1'
#
loop_
_entity.id
_entity.type
_entity.pdbx_description
1 polymer ?
#
loop_
_entity_poly.entity_id
_entity_poly.type
_entity_poly.pdbx_seq_one_letter_code
_entity_poly.pdbx_strand_id
1 'polypeptide(L)'
;EHELTLGCYGLPHLGGSAAVTKTFGDARRKVITAAIAGRRVALVAYSGWDDLRARVHSGRNAETDESTVIYAHRKRLAKNPAMELMISVLLHRTDDGAWTEEELDPIRSIQIMDITPSCSAL
;
A
#
# COMPACT_ATOMS: atom_id res chain seq x y z
N GLU A 1 15.05 12.66 12.01
CA GLU A 1 13.66 12.29 11.68
C GLU A 1 13.67 11.69 10.29
N HIS A 2 13.15 10.48 10.12
CA HIS A 2 13.15 9.81 8.82
C HIS A 2 11.74 9.34 8.49
N GLU A 3 11.25 9.74 7.33
CA GLU A 3 9.97 9.30 6.78
C GLU A 3 10.24 8.32 5.64
N LEU A 4 9.52 7.20 5.65
CA LEU A 4 9.54 6.20 4.61
C LEU A 4 8.16 6.15 3.96
N THR A 5 8.15 6.08 2.63
CA THR A 5 6.92 5.90 1.86
C THR A 5 7.11 4.79 0.83
N LEU A 6 6.06 3.99 0.65
CA LEU A 6 5.99 2.95 -0.39
C LEU A 6 4.70 3.12 -1.17
N GLY A 7 4.79 3.58 -2.42
CA GLY A 7 3.65 3.91 -3.26
C GLY A 7 3.32 2.85 -4.31
N CYS A 8 2.03 2.73 -4.63
CA CYS A 8 1.57 2.05 -5.83
C CYS A 8 1.72 2.94 -7.08
N TYR A 9 1.43 2.37 -8.25
CA TYR A 9 1.26 3.14 -9.48
C TYR A 9 0.21 4.23 -9.31
N GLY A 10 0.51 5.43 -9.82
CA GLY A 10 -0.43 6.53 -9.87
C GLY A 10 -1.52 6.28 -10.91
N LEU A 11 -2.78 6.26 -10.48
CA LEU A 11 -3.91 6.18 -11.38
C LEU A 11 -4.15 7.55 -12.04
N PRO A 12 -4.10 7.64 -13.38
CA PRO A 12 -4.32 8.91 -14.09
C PRO A 12 -5.73 9.42 -13.86
N HIS A 13 -5.91 10.73 -13.81
CA HIS A 13 -7.24 11.36 -13.69
C HIS A 13 -7.94 11.42 -15.05
N LEU A 14 -8.45 10.28 -15.50
CA LEU A 14 -9.14 10.14 -16.78
C LEU A 14 -10.38 11.05 -16.82
N GLY A 15 -10.47 11.89 -17.86
CA GLY A 15 -11.56 12.87 -17.99
C GLY A 15 -11.61 13.91 -16.87
N GLY A 16 -10.48 14.17 -16.19
CA GLY A 16 -10.39 15.13 -15.08
C GLY A 16 -10.97 14.61 -13.75
N SER A 17 -11.32 13.33 -13.68
CA SER A 17 -11.88 12.72 -12.46
C SER A 17 -10.78 12.02 -11.66
N ALA A 18 -10.65 12.35 -10.38
CA ALA A 18 -9.74 11.68 -9.47
C ALA A 18 -10.17 10.23 -9.21
N ALA A 19 -9.19 9.34 -8.98
CA ALA A 19 -9.50 7.97 -8.60
C ALA A 19 -10.24 7.92 -7.25
N VAL A 20 -11.26 7.07 -7.16
CA VAL A 20 -12.03 6.85 -5.94
C VAL A 20 -11.21 5.98 -4.99
N THR A 21 -10.98 6.46 -3.77
CA THR A 21 -10.21 5.73 -2.76
C THR A 21 -11.07 5.21 -1.63
N LYS A 22 -10.70 4.05 -1.08
CA LYS A 22 -11.34 3.47 0.12
C LYS A 22 -10.27 2.89 1.03
N THR A 23 -10.38 3.15 2.32
CA THR A 23 -9.49 2.62 3.35
C THR A 23 -10.31 1.84 4.37
N PHE A 24 -9.83 0.65 4.72
CA PHE A 24 -10.44 -0.25 5.70
C PHE A 24 -9.37 -1.19 6.25
N GLY A 25 -9.69 -1.95 7.28
CA GLY A 25 -8.74 -2.86 7.89
C GLY A 25 -9.22 -3.35 9.24
N ASP A 26 -8.40 -4.20 9.83
CA ASP A 26 -8.61 -4.84 11.12
C ASP A 26 -7.29 -4.85 11.92
N ALA A 27 -7.23 -5.63 12.99
CA ALA A 27 -6.03 -5.76 13.81
C ALA A 27 -4.83 -6.40 13.07
N ARG A 28 -5.09 -7.15 11.99
CA ARG A 28 -4.10 -7.90 11.23
C ARG A 28 -3.55 -7.12 10.05
N ARG A 29 -4.35 -6.25 9.43
CA ARG A 29 -3.95 -5.50 8.23
C ARG A 29 -4.68 -4.18 8.07
N LYS A 30 -4.02 -3.26 7.37
CA LYS A 30 -4.60 -2.04 6.82
C LYS A 30 -4.67 -2.18 5.31
N VAL A 31 -5.76 -1.74 4.69
CA VAL A 31 -5.98 -1.80 3.24
C VAL A 31 -6.38 -0.43 2.74
N ILE A 32 -5.77 0.01 1.64
CA ILE A 32 -6.25 1.14 0.85
C ILE A 32 -6.39 0.70 -0.60
N THR A 33 -7.50 1.08 -1.23
CA THR A 33 -7.77 0.84 -2.65
C THR A 33 -7.93 2.16 -3.37
N ALA A 34 -7.60 2.18 -4.66
CA ALA A 34 -7.95 3.26 -5.58
C ALA A 34 -8.48 2.67 -6.88
N ALA A 35 -9.53 3.28 -7.44
CA ALA A 35 -10.16 2.83 -8.66
C ALA A 35 -10.48 4.00 -9.59
N ILE A 36 -10.23 3.79 -10.88
CA ILE A 36 -10.75 4.59 -11.98
C ILE A 36 -11.20 3.64 -13.09
N ALA A 37 -11.94 4.12 -14.09
CA ALA A 37 -12.42 3.31 -15.20
C ALA A 37 -11.31 2.42 -15.79
N GLY A 38 -11.53 1.10 -15.76
CA GLY A 38 -10.61 0.08 -16.28
C GLY A 38 -9.31 -0.12 -15.49
N ARG A 39 -9.08 0.56 -14.36
CA ARG A 39 -7.82 0.44 -13.60
C ARG A 39 -8.03 0.55 -12.10
N ARG A 40 -7.45 -0.41 -11.37
CA ARG A 40 -7.56 -0.49 -9.92
C ARG A 40 -6.23 -0.88 -9.30
N VAL A 41 -5.95 -0.30 -8.16
CA VAL A 41 -4.81 -0.67 -7.32
C VAL A 41 -5.26 -0.88 -5.89
N ALA A 42 -4.59 -1.77 -5.18
CA ALA A 42 -4.74 -1.95 -3.75
C ALA A 42 -3.37 -2.05 -3.09
N LEU A 43 -3.26 -1.52 -1.88
CA LEU A 43 -2.11 -1.68 -1.02
C LEU A 43 -2.60 -2.23 0.31
N VAL A 44 -2.06 -3.39 0.67
CA VAL A 44 -2.33 -4.09 1.92
C VAL A 44 -1.07 -4.01 2.78
N ALA A 45 -1.14 -3.41 3.95
CA ALA A 45 -0.05 -3.33 4.92
C ALA A 45 -0.33 -4.25 6.10
N TYR A 46 0.57 -5.20 6.36
CA TYR A 46 0.43 -6.18 7.44
C TYR A 46 1.29 -5.83 8.66
N SER A 47 2.48 -5.26 8.45
CA SER A 47 3.43 -4.98 9.54
C SER A 47 4.31 -3.79 9.20
N GLY A 48 4.75 -3.07 10.23
CA GLY A 48 5.78 -2.03 10.12
C GLY A 48 5.35 -0.75 9.41
N TRP A 49 4.05 -0.48 9.25
CA TRP A 49 3.54 0.76 8.64
C TRP A 49 2.59 1.49 9.60
N ASP A 50 2.78 2.81 9.72
CA ASP A 50 1.96 3.64 10.61
C ASP A 50 0.56 3.83 10.04
N ASP A 51 0.49 4.14 8.75
CA ASP A 51 -0.77 4.46 8.10
C ASP A 51 -0.70 4.33 6.56
N LEU A 52 -1.86 4.38 5.93
CA LEU A 52 -2.04 4.34 4.48
C LEU A 52 -2.70 5.63 4.01
N ARG A 53 -2.17 6.24 2.96
CA ARG A 53 -2.63 7.54 2.46
C ARG A 53 -2.84 7.51 0.95
N ALA A 54 -3.60 8.48 0.49
CA ALA A 54 -3.74 8.81 -0.92
C ALA A 54 -3.32 10.27 -1.14
N ARG A 55 -2.69 10.56 -2.28
CA ARG A 55 -2.32 11.92 -2.67
C ARG A 55 -2.50 12.10 -4.18
N VAL A 56 -2.95 13.30 -4.57
CA VAL A 56 -2.93 13.74 -5.96
C VAL A 56 -1.56 14.34 -6.28
N HIS A 57 -0.94 13.87 -7.36
CA HIS A 57 0.27 14.43 -7.93
C HIS A 57 -0.01 15.03 -9.30
N SER A 58 0.58 16.19 -9.57
CA SER A 58 0.59 16.81 -10.89
C SER A 58 1.97 16.67 -11.56
N GLY A 59 1.98 16.56 -12.90
CA GLY A 59 3.19 16.53 -13.74
C GLY A 59 4.07 15.29 -13.54
N ARG A 60 3.52 14.20 -12.99
CA ARG A 60 4.26 12.95 -12.69
C ARG A 60 3.67 11.69 -13.34
N ASN A 61 2.61 11.85 -14.13
CA ASN A 61 1.99 10.76 -14.87
C ASN A 61 2.14 11.03 -16.38
N ALA A 62 2.37 9.99 -17.16
CA ALA A 62 2.61 10.11 -18.60
C ALA A 62 1.31 10.29 -19.41
N GLU A 63 0.17 9.93 -18.84
CA GLU A 63 -1.12 9.90 -19.54
C GLU A 63 -1.98 11.14 -19.25
N THR A 64 -1.90 11.67 -18.04
CA THR A 64 -2.65 12.86 -17.62
C THR A 64 -1.81 13.76 -16.73
N ASP A 65 -2.16 15.05 -16.68
CA ASP A 65 -1.46 16.02 -15.82
C ASP A 65 -1.57 15.64 -14.34
N GLU A 66 -2.72 15.13 -13.90
CA GLU A 66 -2.97 14.72 -12.52
C GLU A 66 -3.13 13.21 -12.37
N SER A 67 -2.72 12.68 -11.23
CA SER A 67 -2.89 11.27 -10.88
C SER A 67 -3.04 11.06 -9.38
N THR A 68 -3.81 10.04 -8.98
CA THR A 68 -3.97 9.62 -7.59
C THR A 68 -3.00 8.49 -7.28
N VAL A 69 -2.14 8.68 -6.28
CA VAL A 69 -1.22 7.66 -5.76
C VAL A 69 -1.66 7.26 -4.36
N ILE A 70 -1.81 5.95 -4.14
CA ILE A 70 -1.93 5.37 -2.79
C ILE A 70 -0.56 4.91 -2.30
N TYR A 71 -0.27 5.07 -1.01
CA TYR A 71 1.01 4.72 -0.43
C TYR A 71 0.92 4.36 1.05
N ALA A 72 1.84 3.51 1.51
CA ALA A 72 2.11 3.29 2.91
C ALA A 72 3.10 4.31 3.43
N HIS A 73 2.96 4.70 4.70
CA HIS A 73 3.79 5.69 5.34
C HIS A 73 4.28 5.19 6.70
N ARG A 74 5.56 5.45 7.00
CA ARG A 74 6.14 5.27 8.34
C ARG A 74 7.02 6.46 8.70
N LYS A 75 6.87 6.92 9.94
CA LYS A 75 7.65 7.99 10.53
C LYS A 75 8.49 7.45 11.69
N ARG A 76 9.81 7.53 11.56
CA ARG A 76 10.77 7.11 12.60
C ARG A 76 11.26 8.33 13.39
N LEU A 77 10.85 8.39 14.66
CA LEU A 77 11.22 9.45 15.60
C LEU A 77 12.33 9.05 16.59
N ALA A 78 12.49 7.76 16.87
CA ALA A 78 13.47 7.27 17.84
C ALA A 78 14.92 7.33 17.31
N LYS A 79 15.89 7.53 18.21
CA LYS A 79 17.33 7.43 17.93
C LYS A 79 17.73 5.95 17.99
N ASN A 80 18.13 5.37 16.86
CA ASN A 80 18.44 3.93 16.67
C ASN A 80 17.27 2.97 16.96
N PRO A 81 16.16 3.05 16.23
CA PRO A 81 15.08 2.07 16.36
C PRO A 81 15.54 0.69 15.88
N ALA A 82 14.98 -0.37 16.48
CA ALA A 82 15.17 -1.72 15.98
C ALA A 82 14.79 -1.84 14.50
N MET A 83 15.43 -2.76 13.78
CA MET A 83 15.02 -3.08 12.42
C MET A 83 13.67 -3.78 12.46
N GLU A 84 12.64 -3.09 11.99
CA GLU A 84 11.29 -3.62 11.91
C GLU A 84 11.00 -4.12 10.48
N LEU A 85 10.43 -5.32 10.38
CA LEU A 85 10.00 -5.89 9.11
C LEU A 85 8.73 -5.20 8.62
N MET A 86 8.87 -4.46 7.53
CA MET A 86 7.77 -3.79 6.84
C MET A 86 7.22 -4.74 5.78
N ILE A 87 5.97 -5.17 5.94
CA ILE A 87 5.35 -6.17 5.07
C ILE A 87 4.12 -5.55 4.42
N SER A 88 4.13 -5.55 3.09
CA SER A 88 3.02 -5.03 2.28
C SER A 88 2.85 -5.82 1.00
N VAL A 89 1.62 -5.85 0.50
CA VAL A 89 1.26 -6.38 -0.82
C VAL A 89 0.67 -5.27 -1.67
N LEU A 90 1.17 -5.12 -2.89
CA LEU A 90 0.68 -4.16 -3.88
C LEU A 90 0.00 -4.95 -5.00
N LEU A 91 -1.28 -4.71 -5.22
CA LEU A 91 -2.11 -5.38 -6.22
C LEU A 91 -2.52 -4.40 -7.31
N HIS A 92 -2.62 -4.89 -8.53
CA HIS A 92 -3.10 -4.14 -9.68
C HIS A 92 -4.09 -4.96 -10.49
N ARG A 93 -5.05 -4.28 -11.10
CA ARG A 93 -6.07 -4.86 -11.98
C ARG A 93 -6.39 -3.87 -13.09
N THR A 94 -6.56 -4.38 -14.31
CA THR A 94 -6.78 -3.62 -15.54
C THR A 94 -8.19 -3.78 -16.09
N ASP A 95 -9.14 -4.07 -15.21
CA ASP A 95 -10.56 -4.21 -15.52
C ASP A 95 -11.41 -3.50 -14.44
N ASP A 96 -12.73 -3.53 -14.62
CA ASP A 96 -13.71 -2.91 -13.71
C ASP A 96 -14.34 -3.89 -12.70
N GLY A 97 -13.75 -5.08 -12.51
CA GLY A 97 -14.15 -6.04 -11.50
C GLY A 97 -13.84 -5.57 -10.08
N ALA A 98 -14.82 -5.63 -9.18
CA ALA A 98 -14.63 -5.29 -7.76
C ALA A 98 -13.62 -6.23 -7.09
N TRP A 99 -12.85 -5.71 -6.14
CA TRP A 99 -12.02 -6.54 -5.28
C TRP A 99 -12.90 -7.41 -4.38
N THR A 100 -12.59 -8.69 -4.31
CA THR A 100 -13.10 -9.58 -3.27
C THR A 100 -12.27 -9.44 -2.00
N GLU A 101 -12.81 -9.88 -0.86
CA GLU A 101 -12.09 -9.81 0.41
C GLU A 101 -10.87 -10.74 0.41
N GLU A 102 -11.00 -11.90 -0.23
CA GLU A 102 -9.96 -12.90 -0.40
C GLU A 102 -8.80 -12.38 -1.26
N GLU A 103 -9.10 -11.67 -2.36
CA GLU A 103 -8.07 -11.05 -3.20
C GLU A 103 -7.28 -9.98 -2.45
N LEU A 104 -7.92 -9.28 -1.53
CA LEU A 104 -7.28 -8.28 -0.69
C LEU A 104 -6.51 -8.90 0.48
N ASP A 105 -6.68 -10.20 0.76
CA ASP A 105 -5.97 -10.95 1.82
C ASP A 105 -5.16 -12.16 1.31
N PRO A 106 -4.21 -11.97 0.38
CA PRO A 106 -3.53 -13.11 -0.23
C PRO A 106 -2.57 -13.83 0.73
N ILE A 107 -2.21 -13.22 1.85
CA ILE A 107 -1.35 -13.83 2.85
C ILE A 107 -2.24 -14.55 3.86
N ARG A 108 -1.93 -15.78 4.23
CA ARG A 108 -2.71 -16.51 5.25
C ARG A 108 -2.24 -16.22 6.68
N SER A 109 -0.93 -16.16 6.88
CA SER A 109 -0.32 -15.97 8.19
C SER A 109 1.08 -15.39 8.06
N ILE A 110 1.48 -14.56 9.02
CA ILE A 110 2.82 -14.01 9.12
C ILE A 110 3.35 -14.38 10.51
N GLN A 111 4.56 -14.92 10.55
CA GLN A 111 5.27 -15.22 11.80
C GLN A 111 6.60 -14.47 11.76
N ILE A 112 6.80 -13.57 12.72
CA ILE A 112 8.03 -12.83 12.91
C ILE A 112 8.78 -13.50 14.05
N MET A 113 10.02 -13.91 13.79
CA MET A 113 10.87 -14.64 14.74
C MET A 113 12.26 -14.00 14.74
N ASP A 114 12.87 -13.93 15.92
CA ASP A 114 14.26 -13.44 16.03
C ASP A 114 15.26 -14.46 15.46
N ILE A 115 14.95 -15.75 15.61
CA ILE A 115 15.76 -16.87 15.09
C ILE A 115 14.82 -17.86 14.43
N THR A 116 15.13 -18.24 13.20
CA THR A 116 14.34 -19.24 12.46
C THR A 116 14.57 -20.65 13.03
N PRO A 117 13.63 -21.60 12.82
CA PRO A 117 13.80 -22.98 13.30
C PRO A 117 15.05 -23.70 12.77
N SER A 118 15.60 -23.26 11.63
CA SER A 118 16.86 -23.75 11.07
C SER A 118 18.10 -23.10 11.69
N CYS A 119 17.94 -22.33 12.77
CA CYS A 119 18.99 -21.58 13.46
C CYS A 119 19.70 -20.54 12.57
N SER A 120 19.08 -20.10 11.48
CA SER A 120 19.55 -18.91 10.76
C SER A 120 19.09 -17.68 11.50
N ALA A 121 20.04 -16.83 11.90
CA ALA A 121 19.77 -15.46 12.33
C ALA A 121 19.50 -14.59 11.09
N LEU A 122 18.59 -13.62 11.23
CA LEU A 122 18.42 -12.51 10.29
C LEU A 122 19.58 -11.51 10.39
#